data_AF-A0A953F4X4-F1
#
_entry.id   AF-A0A953F4X4-F1
#
_cell.length_a   1.000
_cell.length_b   1.000
_cell.length_c   1.000
_cell.angle_alpha   90.00
_cell.angle_beta   90.00
_cell.angle_gamma   90.00
#
_symmetry.space_group_name_H-M   'P 1'
#
loop_
_entity.id
_entity.type
_entity.pdbx_description
1 polymer ?
#
loop_
_entity_poly.entity_id
_entity_poly.type
_entity_poly.pdbx_seq_one_letter_code
_entity_poly.pdbx_strand_id
1 'polypeptide(L)'
;MSTDELHLDEQTLARARRLAQERNVSVAAIVSEAIERFSIAPSEPSHGKDIIGAFSDCAELLDKIVEEAYQARERYPLRQKSE
;
A
#
# COMPACT_ATOMS: atom_id res chain seq x y z
N MET A 1 9.83 14.29 33.22
CA MET A 1 9.57 13.13 32.36
C MET A 1 8.43 12.36 32.99
N SER A 2 7.27 12.30 32.35
CA SER A 2 6.19 11.41 32.78
C SER A 2 6.53 10.00 32.30
N THR A 3 6.32 9.01 33.16
CA THR A 3 6.43 7.60 32.78
C THR A 3 5.01 7.07 32.74
N ASP A 4 4.52 6.81 31.53
CA ASP A 4 3.18 6.27 31.33
C ASP A 4 3.28 4.75 31.22
N GLU A 5 2.44 4.05 31.99
CA GLU A 5 2.35 2.59 31.93
C GLU A 5 1.35 2.17 30.85
N LEU A 6 1.86 1.52 29.79
CA LEU A 6 1.03 1.01 28.70
C LEU A 6 0.92 -0.52 28.81
N HIS A 7 -0.31 -1.00 29.04
CA HIS A 7 -0.60 -2.44 28.98
C HIS A 7 -0.94 -2.84 27.55
N LEU A 8 -0.09 -3.68 26.96
CA LEU A 8 -0.32 -4.31 25.66
C LEU A 8 -0.83 -5.73 25.87
N ASP A 9 -1.70 -6.20 24.99
CA ASP A 9 -2.00 -7.61 24.91
C ASP A 9 -0.74 -8.41 24.50
N GLU A 10 -0.73 -9.68 24.85
CA GLU A 10 0.44 -10.55 24.66
C GLU A 10 0.87 -10.65 23.18
N GLN A 11 -0.10 -10.66 22.26
CA GLN A 11 0.17 -10.76 20.83
C GLN A 11 0.83 -9.48 20.31
N THR A 12 0.32 -8.31 20.68
CA THR A 12 0.88 -7.02 20.30
C THR A 12 2.28 -6.84 20.89
N LEU A 13 2.49 -7.24 22.15
CA LEU A 13 3.80 -7.19 22.78
C LEU A 13 4.82 -8.10 22.07
N ALA A 14 4.43 -9.33 21.70
CA ALA A 14 5.29 -10.25 20.96
C ALA A 14 5.70 -9.68 19.59
N ARG A 15 4.76 -9.06 18.87
CA ARG A 15 5.03 -8.39 17.59
C ARG A 15 5.98 -7.20 17.77
N ALA A 16 5.74 -6.36 18.78
CA ALA A 16 6.58 -5.20 19.05
C ALA A 16 8.01 -5.61 19.41
N ARG A 17 8.19 -6.66 20.22
CA ARG A 17 9.51 -7.23 20.56
C ARG A 17 10.25 -7.75 19.32
N ARG A 18 9.55 -8.49 18.45
CA ARG A 18 10.14 -9.00 17.21
C ARG A 18 10.59 -7.85 16.31
N LEU A 19 9.75 -6.85 16.12
CA LEU A 19 10.07 -5.68 15.29
C LEU A 19 11.24 -4.87 15.87
N ALA A 20 11.28 -4.72 17.20
CA ALA A 20 12.37 -4.08 17.92
C ALA A 20 13.71 -4.82 17.70
N GLN A 21 13.70 -6.16 17.75
CA GLN A 21 14.88 -6.98 17.44
C GLN A 21 15.33 -6.82 15.98
N GLU A 22 14.40 -6.91 15.03
CA GLU A 22 14.71 -6.79 13.59
C GLU A 22 15.34 -5.43 13.26
N ARG A 23 14.94 -4.37 13.97
CA ARG A 23 15.44 -3.00 13.78
C ARG A 23 16.56 -2.59 14.73
N ASN A 24 16.93 -3.47 15.67
CA ASN A 24 17.89 -3.21 16.75
C ASN A 24 17.59 -1.92 17.56
N VAL A 25 16.31 -1.73 17.91
CA VAL A 25 15.82 -0.61 18.71
C VAL A 25 15.05 -1.10 19.94
N SER A 26 14.69 -0.20 20.85
CA SER A 26 13.87 -0.57 22.01
C SER A 26 12.39 -0.71 21.63
N VAL A 27 11.65 -1.52 22.39
CA VAL A 27 10.17 -1.62 22.24
C VAL A 27 9.50 -0.27 22.47
N ALA A 28 10.02 0.54 23.40
CA ALA A 28 9.52 1.90 23.64
C ALA A 28 9.64 2.77 22.38
N ALA A 29 10.74 2.69 21.63
CA ALA A 29 10.90 3.44 20.38
C ALA A 29 9.89 3.00 19.31
N ILE A 30 9.60 1.69 19.19
CA ILE A 30 8.56 1.18 18.29
C ILE A 30 7.18 1.73 18.67
N VAL A 31 6.85 1.76 19.96
CA VAL A 31 5.58 2.27 20.46
C VAL A 31 5.46 3.79 20.24
N SER A 32 6.52 4.55 20.54
CA SER A 32 6.57 5.99 20.28
C SER A 32 6.39 6.32 18.80
N GLU A 33 7.10 5.61 17.92
CA GLU A 33 6.97 5.77 16.46
C GLU A 33 5.54 5.48 15.98
N ALA A 34 4.90 4.43 16.53
CA ALA A 34 3.52 4.12 16.21
C ALA A 34 2.58 5.25 16.66
N ILE A 35 2.71 5.72 17.90
CA ILE A 35 1.89 6.82 18.44
C ILE A 35 2.06 8.08 17.58
N GLU A 36 3.29 8.45 17.22
CA GLU A 36 3.56 9.59 16.34
C GLU A 36 2.86 9.45 14.98
N ARG A 37 2.98 8.29 14.33
CA ARG A 37 2.32 8.03 13.03
C ARG A 37 0.79 8.14 13.11
N PHE A 38 0.19 7.74 14.23
CA PHE A 38 -1.26 7.86 14.44
C PHE A 38 -1.68 9.26 14.93
N SER A 39 -0.80 9.99 15.59
CA SER A 39 -1.05 11.35 16.08
C SER A 39 -0.90 12.41 14.99
N ILE A 40 -0.11 12.12 13.95
CA ILE A 40 0.01 12.93 12.72
C ILE A 40 -1.09 12.57 11.71
N ALA A 41 -2.21 12.00 12.15
CA ALA A 41 -3.44 12.03 11.35
C ALA A 41 -4.24 13.29 11.73
N PRO A 42 -3.93 14.48 11.19
CA PRO A 42 -4.92 15.52 11.17
C PRO A 42 -6.10 15.02 10.33
N SER A 43 -7.26 15.51 10.70
CA SER A 43 -8.56 15.36 10.09
C SER A 43 -8.62 15.84 8.62
N GLU A 44 -7.73 15.38 7.76
CA GLU A 44 -7.77 15.66 6.33
C GLU A 44 -8.48 14.52 5.60
N PRO A 45 -9.49 14.82 4.77
CA PRO A 45 -10.24 13.82 4.05
C PRO A 45 -9.28 13.08 3.12
N SER A 46 -9.15 11.78 3.37
CA SER A 46 -8.72 10.74 2.43
C SER A 46 -8.27 11.27 1.06
N HIS A 47 -6.97 11.20 0.79
CA HIS A 47 -6.40 11.26 -0.56
C HIS A 47 -7.02 10.24 -1.55
N GLY A 48 -7.99 9.41 -1.13
CA GLY A 48 -8.82 8.57 -1.99
C GLY A 48 -9.91 9.30 -2.78
N LYS A 49 -10.21 10.58 -2.48
CA LYS A 49 -11.25 11.34 -3.21
C LYS A 49 -10.77 11.88 -4.56
N ASP A 50 -9.48 12.15 -4.71
CA ASP A 50 -8.89 12.67 -5.95
C ASP A 50 -8.45 11.55 -6.92
N ILE A 51 -8.29 10.32 -6.45
CA ILE A 51 -7.86 9.18 -7.28
C ILE A 51 -8.94 8.84 -8.32
N ILE A 52 -10.22 8.99 -7.96
CA ILE A 52 -11.33 8.69 -8.86
C ILE A 52 -11.42 9.71 -10.02
N GLY A 53 -10.94 10.95 -9.82
CA GLY A 53 -10.85 11.97 -10.87
C GLY A 53 -9.60 11.86 -11.74
N ALA A 54 -8.45 11.50 -11.13
CA ALA A 54 -7.15 11.45 -11.78
C ALA A 54 -7.00 10.40 -12.90
N PHE A 55 -7.89 9.40 -12.94
CA PHE A 55 -7.90 8.36 -13.97
C PHE A 55 -9.12 8.43 -14.90
N SER A 56 -9.93 9.50 -14.83
CA SER A 56 -11.08 9.65 -15.73
C SER A 56 -10.65 9.71 -17.21
N ASP A 57 -9.54 10.37 -17.51
CA ASP A 57 -8.92 10.42 -18.84
C ASP A 57 -8.25 9.09 -19.25
N CYS A 58 -8.10 8.13 -18.34
CA CYS A 58 -7.52 6.82 -18.65
C CYS A 58 -8.52 5.82 -19.24
N ALA A 59 -9.82 6.11 -19.21
CA ALA A 59 -10.82 5.25 -19.83
C ALA A 59 -10.58 5.11 -21.35
N GLU A 60 -10.35 6.24 -22.04
CA GLU A 60 -10.06 6.25 -23.48
C GLU A 60 -8.71 5.59 -23.81
N LEU A 61 -7.73 5.67 -22.89
CA LEU A 61 -6.44 5.00 -23.05
C LEU A 61 -6.56 3.48 -22.95
N LEU A 62 -7.43 2.97 -22.08
CA LEU A 62 -7.66 1.52 -21.96
C LEU A 62 -8.32 0.95 -23.22
N ASP A 63 -9.32 1.65 -23.77
CA ASP A 63 -9.99 1.23 -25.01
C ASP A 63 -9.00 1.17 -26.17
N LYS A 64 -8.11 2.16 -26.29
CA LYS A 64 -7.07 2.18 -27.32
C LYS A 64 -6.06 1.04 -27.18
N ILE A 65 -5.64 0.71 -25.96
CA ILE A 65 -4.74 -0.43 -25.70
C ILE A 65 -5.40 -1.75 -26.10
N VAL A 66 -6.68 -1.92 -25.80
CA VAL A 66 -7.45 -3.11 -26.18
C VAL A 66 -7.57 -3.19 -27.69
N GLU A 67 -7.91 -2.10 -28.37
CA GLU A 67 -8.02 -2.06 -29.82
C GLU A 67 -6.69 -2.37 -30.52
N GLU A 68 -5.58 -1.80 -30.04
CA GLU A 68 -4.23 -2.11 -30.55
C GLU A 68 -3.87 -3.59 -30.35
N ALA A 69 -4.25 -4.20 -29.21
CA ALA A 69 -4.04 -5.63 -28.96
C ALA A 69 -4.88 -6.52 -29.91
N TYR A 70 -6.13 -6.14 -30.19
CA TYR A 70 -6.97 -6.82 -31.18
C TYR A 70 -6.38 -6.72 -32.59
N GLN A 71 -6.01 -5.50 -33.02
CA GLN A 71 -5.37 -5.29 -34.33
C GLN A 71 -4.06 -6.06 -34.45
N ALA A 72 -3.23 -6.09 -33.41
CA ALA A 72 -2.00 -6.87 -33.41
C ALA A 72 -2.26 -8.37 -33.56
N ARG A 73 -3.32 -8.90 -32.93
CA ARG A 73 -3.72 -10.31 -33.06
C ARG A 73 -4.23 -10.65 -34.46
N GLU A 74 -4.91 -9.72 -35.12
CA GLU A 74 -5.35 -9.88 -36.51
C GLU A 74 -4.18 -9.80 -37.50
N ARG A 75 -3.25 -8.87 -37.29
CA ARG A 75 -2.09 -8.66 -38.17
C ARG A 75 -1.01 -9.73 -38.02
N TYR A 76 -0.84 -10.24 -36.80
CA TYR A 76 0.12 -11.28 -36.46
C TYR A 76 -0.62 -12.39 -35.72
N PRO A 77 -1.32 -13.29 -36.44
CA PRO A 77 -1.86 -14.48 -35.80
C PRO A 77 -0.71 -15.18 -35.11
N LEU A 78 -0.78 -15.29 -33.77
CA LEU A 78 0.20 -15.99 -32.97
C LEU A 78 0.43 -17.34 -33.65
N ARG A 79 1.63 -17.54 -34.20
CA ARG A 79 2.06 -18.76 -34.88
C ARG A 79 1.53 -19.94 -34.07
N GLN A 80 0.47 -20.57 -34.56
CA GLN A 80 0.03 -21.86 -34.06
C GLN A 80 1.19 -22.80 -34.33
N LYS A 81 1.98 -23.09 -33.29
CA LYS A 81 2.80 -24.28 -33.30
C LYS A 81 1.85 -25.45 -33.04
N SER A 82 1.57 -26.19 -34.10
CA SER A 82 1.09 -27.56 -33.99
C SER A 82 1.63 -28.32 -35.19
N GLU A 83 2.57 -29.20 -34.85
CA GLU A 83 3.20 -30.31 -35.61
C GLU A 83 4.23 -29.98 -36.70
#